data_AF-A0A0C6WCQ4-F1
#
_entry.id   AF-A0A0C6WCQ4-F1
#
_cell.length_a   1.000
_cell.length_b   1.000
_cell.length_c   1.000
_cell.angle_alpha   90.00
_cell.angle_beta   90.00
_cell.angle_gamma   90.00
#
_symmetry.space_group_name_H-M   'P 1'
#
loop_
_entity.id
_entity.type
_entity.pdbx_description
1 polymer ?
#
loop_
_entity_poly.entity_id
_entity_poly.type
_entity_poly.pdbx_seq_one_letter_code
_entity_poly.pdbx_strand_id
1 'polypeptide(L)'
;MEAIKNLNEPTGSHRTTIANYIEEQYWPPSDFDHLLSAKLKDLSTSGKLIKVNRKYRIAPSSPNSEGRSPKMLLLEDVQREPVKIWSDDSRTLTRSQVDAELARMSTMTAEEASVAAAHAVAEAEAIMAEAEAAAKEAEAAEAEAQAAQAFAEAAFLTLKNRNAAKLMA
;
A
#
# COMPACT_ATOMS: atom_id res chain seq x y z
N MET A 1 0.04 -19.33 -15.84
CA MET A 1 1.26 -18.91 -16.56
C MET A 1 0.96 -18.72 -18.05
N GLU A 2 0.31 -19.68 -18.70
CA GLU A 2 -0.03 -19.60 -20.14
C GLU A 2 -0.82 -18.34 -20.51
N ALA A 3 -1.86 -17.98 -19.75
CA ALA A 3 -2.63 -16.75 -20.00
C ALA A 3 -1.75 -15.49 -20.09
N ILE A 4 -0.83 -15.30 -19.14
CA ILE A 4 0.09 -14.13 -19.13
C ILE A 4 1.06 -14.18 -20.32
N LYS A 5 1.52 -15.39 -20.70
CA LYS A 5 2.38 -15.58 -21.87
C LYS A 5 1.65 -15.21 -23.17
N ASN A 6 0.37 -15.56 -23.29
CA ASN A 6 -0.43 -15.29 -24.48
C ASN A 6 -0.85 -13.82 -24.59
N LEU A 7 -1.11 -13.15 -23.46
CA LEU A 7 -1.42 -11.72 -23.44
C LEU A 7 -0.22 -10.85 -23.87
N ASN A 8 1.01 -11.31 -23.62
CA ASN A 8 2.27 -10.71 -24.10
C ASN A 8 2.37 -9.19 -23.87
N GLU A 9 1.87 -8.70 -22.74
CA GLU A 9 1.90 -7.27 -22.44
C GLU A 9 3.28 -6.86 -21.87
N PRO A 10 3.95 -5.82 -22.41
CA PRO A 10 5.32 -5.46 -22.03
C PRO A 10 5.45 -5.04 -20.56
N THR A 11 4.40 -4.44 -20.00
CA THR A 11 4.33 -4.00 -18.61
C THR A 11 3.69 -5.06 -17.69
N GLY A 12 3.28 -6.21 -18.25
CA GLY A 12 2.47 -7.21 -17.58
C GLY A 12 0.98 -6.88 -17.57
N SER A 13 0.20 -7.85 -17.11
CA SER A 13 -1.26 -7.85 -17.20
C SER A 13 -1.96 -7.72 -15.87
N HIS A 14 -3.08 -7.01 -15.85
CA HIS A 14 -3.93 -6.89 -14.67
C HIS A 14 -4.59 -8.24 -14.35
N ARG A 15 -4.93 -8.46 -13.07
CA ARG A 15 -5.67 -9.66 -12.66
C ARG A 15 -6.96 -9.82 -13.47
N THR A 16 -7.70 -8.73 -13.66
CA THR A 16 -8.95 -8.70 -14.44
C THR A 16 -8.73 -9.11 -15.89
N THR A 17 -7.69 -8.59 -16.56
CA THR A 17 -7.36 -8.98 -17.94
C THR A 17 -7.04 -10.47 -18.05
N ILE A 18 -6.24 -10.99 -17.11
CA ILE A 18 -5.89 -12.42 -17.05
C ILE A 18 -7.14 -13.25 -16.75
N ALA A 19 -8.02 -12.75 -15.88
CA ALA A 19 -9.25 -13.43 -15.50
C ALA A 19 -10.18 -13.57 -16.71
N ASN A 20 -10.48 -12.46 -17.39
CA ASN A 20 -11.32 -12.45 -18.58
C ASN A 20 -10.78 -13.40 -19.67
N TYR A 21 -9.46 -13.38 -19.91
CA TYR A 21 -8.84 -14.30 -20.88
C TYR A 21 -9.06 -15.77 -20.52
N ILE A 22 -8.99 -16.13 -19.23
CA ILE A 22 -9.22 -17.50 -18.78
C ILE A 22 -10.71 -17.84 -18.83
N GLU A 23 -11.60 -16.90 -18.49
CA GLU A 23 -13.04 -17.08 -18.55
C GLU A 23 -13.53 -17.37 -19.97
N GLU A 24 -13.08 -16.57 -20.93
CA GLU A 24 -13.43 -16.73 -22.34
C GLU A 24 -12.94 -18.06 -22.92
N GLN A 25 -11.76 -18.52 -22.50
CA GLN A 25 -11.12 -19.71 -23.08
C GLN A 25 -11.50 -21.02 -22.39
N TYR A 26 -11.78 -20.99 -21.09
CA TYR A 26 -11.89 -22.20 -20.27
C TYR A 26 -13.15 -22.26 -19.39
N TRP A 27 -14.01 -21.23 -19.37
CA TRP A 27 -15.26 -21.18 -18.58
C TRP A 27 -15.11 -21.76 -17.16
N PRO A 28 -14.26 -21.18 -16.31
CA PRO A 28 -13.95 -21.70 -15.00
C PRO A 28 -15.13 -21.52 -14.02
N PRO A 29 -15.12 -22.23 -12.89
CA PRO A 29 -16.15 -22.10 -11.84
C PRO A 29 -16.23 -20.68 -11.25
N SER A 30 -17.37 -20.32 -10.65
CA SER A 30 -17.59 -18.96 -10.10
C SER A 30 -16.57 -18.53 -9.04
N ASP A 31 -15.92 -19.46 -8.34
CA ASP A 31 -14.91 -19.17 -7.32
C ASP A 31 -13.50 -18.93 -7.90
N PHE A 32 -13.33 -18.96 -9.23
CA PHE A 32 -12.01 -18.93 -9.82
C PHE A 32 -11.28 -17.59 -9.62
N ASP A 33 -11.96 -16.46 -9.43
CA ASP A 33 -11.27 -15.18 -9.20
C ASP A 33 -10.44 -15.21 -7.91
N HIS A 34 -10.95 -15.89 -6.87
CA HIS A 34 -10.18 -16.15 -5.64
C HIS A 34 -9.04 -17.11 -5.92
N LEU A 35 -9.29 -18.21 -6.64
CA LEU A 35 -8.26 -19.20 -6.97
C LEU A 35 -7.13 -18.58 -7.81
N LEU A 36 -7.47 -17.73 -8.77
CA LEU A 36 -6.55 -16.99 -9.61
C LEU A 36 -5.73 -16.02 -8.76
N SER A 37 -6.37 -15.27 -7.86
CA SER A 37 -5.68 -14.37 -6.93
C SER A 37 -4.64 -15.11 -6.09
N ALA A 38 -5.02 -16.25 -5.50
CA ALA A 38 -4.11 -17.09 -4.73
C ALA A 38 -2.97 -17.63 -5.59
N LYS A 39 -3.27 -18.11 -6.81
CA LYS A 39 -2.27 -18.67 -7.73
C LYS A 39 -1.27 -17.62 -8.22
N LEU A 40 -1.73 -16.40 -8.51
CA LEU A 40 -0.86 -15.29 -8.89
C LEU A 40 0.06 -14.89 -7.74
N LYS A 41 -0.46 -14.86 -6.50
CA LYS A 41 0.35 -14.60 -5.30
C LYS A 41 1.44 -15.66 -5.12
N ASP A 42 1.08 -16.94 -5.18
CA ASP A 42 2.02 -18.07 -5.09
C ASP A 42 3.12 -18.02 -6.18
N LEU A 43 2.73 -17.74 -7.42
CA LEU A 43 3.67 -17.57 -8.53
C LEU A 43 4.59 -16.35 -8.37
N SER A 44 4.10 -15.28 -7.73
CA SER A 44 4.93 -14.13 -7.36
C SER A 44 5.91 -14.46 -6.23
N THR A 45 5.45 -15.16 -5.19
CA THR A 45 6.32 -15.57 -4.07
C THR A 45 7.37 -16.60 -4.49
N SER A 46 7.03 -17.51 -5.42
CA SER A 46 7.98 -18.46 -6.00
C SER A 46 8.95 -17.86 -7.03
N GLY A 47 8.83 -16.56 -7.33
CA GLY A 47 9.71 -15.86 -8.27
C GLY A 47 9.44 -16.13 -9.75
N LYS A 48 8.38 -16.86 -10.09
CA LYS A 48 7.99 -17.14 -11.50
C LYS A 48 7.30 -15.95 -12.16
N LEU A 49 6.61 -15.13 -11.37
CA LEU A 49 5.98 -13.89 -11.80
C LEU A 49 6.56 -12.71 -11.02
N ILE A 50 6.60 -11.54 -11.65
CA ILE A 50 6.90 -10.28 -11.00
C ILE A 50 5.61 -9.46 -10.96
N LYS A 51 5.25 -8.98 -9.76
CA LYS A 51 4.14 -8.05 -9.57
C LYS A 51 4.68 -6.61 -9.56
N VAL A 52 4.34 -5.81 -10.57
CA VAL A 52 4.73 -4.39 -10.68
C VAL A 52 3.49 -3.55 -10.92
N ASN A 53 3.25 -2.51 -10.12
CA ASN A 53 2.08 -1.63 -10.26
C ASN A 53 0.74 -2.39 -10.43
N ARG A 54 0.50 -3.39 -9.56
CA ARG A 54 -0.69 -4.27 -9.59
C ARG A 54 -0.88 -5.09 -10.89
N LYS A 55 0.16 -5.21 -11.71
CA LYS A 55 0.22 -6.05 -12.91
C LYS A 55 1.17 -7.22 -12.72
N TYR A 56 0.91 -8.34 -13.38
CA TYR A 56 1.72 -9.55 -13.32
C TYR A 56 2.40 -9.78 -14.66
N ARG A 57 3.72 -9.96 -14.65
CA ARG A 57 4.53 -10.35 -15.81
C ARG A 57 5.40 -11.55 -15.49
N ILE A 58 5.79 -12.32 -16.50
CA ILE A 58 6.73 -13.43 -16.35
C ILE A 58 8.09 -12.88 -15.94
N ALA A 59 8.71 -13.48 -14.93
CA ALA A 59 10.05 -13.07 -14.51
C ALA A 59 11.05 -13.34 -15.66
N PRO A 60 12.00 -12.43 -15.93
CA PRO A 60 13.09 -12.71 -16.86
C PRO A 60 13.79 -14.00 -16.43
N SER A 61 13.95 -14.97 -17.35
CA SER A 61 14.60 -16.23 -17.03
C SER A 61 16.04 -15.94 -16.58
N SER A 62 16.34 -16.12 -15.29
CA SER A 62 17.71 -16.18 -14.82
C SER A 62 18.27 -17.57 -15.19
N PRO A 63 19.54 -17.68 -15.65
CA PRO A 63 20.08 -18.93 -16.15
C PRO A 63 20.42 -19.98 -15.07
N ASN A 64 19.89 -19.91 -13.85
CA ASN A 64 19.99 -20.95 -12.82
C ASN A 64 19.15 -20.60 -11.60
N SER A 65 18.09 -21.36 -11.33
CA SER A 65 17.43 -21.41 -10.01
C SER A 65 16.48 -22.62 -9.94
N GLU A 66 17.01 -23.79 -10.25
CA GLU A 66 16.43 -25.03 -9.74
C GLU A 66 17.01 -25.27 -8.34
N GLY A 67 16.16 -25.23 -7.31
CA GLY A 67 16.53 -25.67 -5.97
C GLY A 67 17.00 -24.60 -4.99
N ARG A 68 16.10 -23.70 -4.57
CA ARG A 68 16.11 -23.25 -3.17
C ARG A 68 14.73 -22.79 -2.74
N SER A 69 14.07 -23.62 -1.93
CA SER A 69 12.89 -23.26 -1.18
C SER A 69 13.25 -22.25 -0.10
N PRO A 70 12.62 -21.06 -0.01
CA PRO A 70 12.79 -20.19 1.12
C PRO A 70 11.77 -20.59 2.19
N LYS A 71 12.13 -21.56 3.03
CA LYS A 71 11.62 -21.62 4.40
C LYS A 71 12.50 -20.70 5.24
N MET A 72 12.21 -19.40 5.19
CA MET A 72 12.56 -18.46 6.26
C MET A 72 11.61 -17.28 6.13
N LEU A 73 10.50 -17.39 6.85
CA LEU A 73 9.85 -16.21 7.41
C LEU A 73 10.85 -15.61 8.39
N LEU A 74 11.23 -14.34 8.22
CA LEU A 74 10.84 -13.25 9.11
C LEU A 74 11.73 -12.02 8.82
N LEU A 75 11.05 -10.91 8.48
CA LEU A 75 11.51 -9.52 8.36
C LEU A 75 12.83 -9.28 7.61
N GLU A 76 12.73 -8.59 6.48
CA GLU A 76 13.32 -7.25 6.45
C GLU A 76 12.63 -6.38 5.40
N ASP A 77 12.31 -5.20 5.90
CA ASP A 77 11.95 -3.98 5.20
C ASP A 77 13.03 -3.59 4.18
N VAL A 78 12.70 -2.61 3.34
CA VAL A 78 13.61 -1.84 2.49
C VAL A 78 13.99 -2.47 1.14
N GLN A 79 13.13 -2.19 0.17
CA GLN A 79 13.44 -1.43 -1.05
C GLN A 79 14.85 -1.60 -1.65
N ARG A 80 14.92 -2.06 -2.91
CA ARG A 80 15.89 -1.50 -3.86
C ARG A 80 15.48 -1.72 -5.32
N GLU A 81 15.31 -0.59 -6.00
CA GLU A 81 15.19 -0.51 -7.46
C GLU A 81 16.49 -0.95 -8.15
N PRO A 82 16.42 -1.59 -9.33
CA PRO A 82 17.61 -2.04 -10.04
C PRO A 82 18.26 -0.89 -10.80
N VAL A 83 19.36 -0.37 -10.27
CA VAL A 83 20.31 0.46 -11.03
C VAL A 83 21.01 -0.44 -12.04
N LYS A 84 20.64 -0.27 -13.31
CA LYS A 84 21.40 -0.79 -14.46
C LYS A 84 22.67 0.05 -14.60
N ILE A 85 23.81 -0.46 -14.16
CA ILE A 85 25.10 0.04 -14.63
C ILE A 85 25.84 -1.07 -15.37
N TRP A 86 25.91 -0.80 -16.66
CA TRP A 86 26.79 -1.26 -17.71
C TRP A 86 28.14 -1.83 -17.26
N SER A 87 28.45 -3.01 -17.80
CA SER A 87 29.72 -3.37 -18.45
C SER A 87 31.06 -2.86 -17.90
N ASP A 88 31.92 -3.85 -17.66
CA ASP A 88 33.26 -3.99 -18.23
C ASP A 88 34.48 -3.83 -17.30
N ASP A 89 35.42 -4.71 -17.61
CA ASP A 89 36.86 -4.68 -17.36
C ASP A 89 37.37 -4.85 -15.93
N SER A 90 37.83 -6.08 -15.66
CA SER A 90 38.77 -6.41 -14.60
C SER A 90 40.11 -5.68 -14.81
N ARG A 91 40.16 -4.39 -14.47
CA ARG A 91 41.42 -3.66 -14.27
C ARG A 91 41.56 -3.43 -12.78
N THR A 92 42.63 -3.98 -12.20
CA THR A 92 42.98 -3.78 -10.79
C THR A 92 43.03 -2.28 -10.50
N LEU A 93 42.03 -1.77 -9.79
CA LEU A 93 41.93 -0.35 -9.43
C LEU A 93 43.16 0.02 -8.60
N THR A 94 43.73 1.19 -8.90
CA THR A 94 44.88 1.70 -8.16
C THR A 94 44.42 2.17 -6.77
N ARG A 95 45.29 2.07 -5.75
CA ARG A 95 44.97 2.45 -4.37
C ARG A 95 44.35 3.85 -4.26
N SER A 96 44.80 4.80 -5.08
CA SER A 96 44.28 6.16 -5.12
C SER A 96 42.86 6.29 -5.67
N GLN A 97 42.44 5.40 -6.59
CA GLN A 97 41.05 5.35 -7.07
C GLN A 97 40.11 4.81 -5.98
N VAL A 98 40.57 3.80 -5.25
CA VAL A 98 39.84 3.24 -4.10
C VAL A 98 39.69 4.29 -3.00
N ASP A 99 40.76 5.02 -2.66
CA ASP A 99 40.71 6.06 -1.63
C ASP A 99 39.78 7.23 -2.02
N ALA A 100 39.77 7.62 -3.31
CA ALA A 100 38.88 8.66 -3.81
C ALA A 100 37.40 8.22 -3.83
N GLU A 101 37.12 6.95 -4.13
CA GLU A 101 35.76 6.39 -4.10
C GLU A 101 35.26 6.22 -2.65
N LEU A 102 36.14 5.78 -1.74
CA LEU A 102 35.83 5.67 -0.30
C LEU A 102 35.46 7.04 0.31
N ALA A 103 36.20 8.10 -0.06
CA ALA A 103 35.90 9.45 0.40
C ALA A 103 34.54 9.95 -0.12
N ARG A 104 34.16 9.60 -1.36
CA ARG A 104 32.84 9.92 -1.95
C ARG A 104 31.70 9.12 -1.31
N MET A 105 31.94 7.88 -0.90
CA MET A 105 30.95 7.07 -0.18
C MET A 105 30.76 7.56 1.26
N SER A 106 31.82 8.09 1.88
CA SER A 106 31.74 8.67 3.23
C SER A 106 30.90 9.94 3.32
N THR A 107 30.56 10.57 2.19
CA THR A 107 29.70 11.76 2.11
C THR A 107 28.22 11.45 1.86
N MET A 108 27.77 10.18 1.94
CA MET A 108 26.34 9.90 2.10
C MET A 108 25.99 10.13 3.58
N THR A 109 25.46 11.31 3.84
CA THR A 109 25.69 12.13 5.04
C THR A 109 24.61 11.97 6.10
N ALA A 110 25.01 11.93 7.37
CA ALA A 110 24.11 12.06 8.53
C ALA A 110 23.17 13.29 8.45
N GLU A 111 23.57 14.31 7.70
CA GLU A 111 22.78 15.50 7.40
C GLU A 111 21.54 15.21 6.54
N GLU A 112 21.64 14.38 5.50
CA GLU A 112 20.49 13.99 4.67
C GLU A 112 19.49 13.15 5.47
N ALA A 113 20.01 12.24 6.31
CA ALA A 113 19.19 11.49 7.26
C ALA A 113 18.51 12.40 8.29
N SER A 114 19.21 13.43 8.78
CA SER A 114 18.65 14.43 9.71
C SER A 114 17.55 15.27 9.06
N VAL A 115 17.71 15.67 7.79
CA VAL A 115 16.70 16.42 7.04
C VAL A 115 15.47 15.56 6.80
N ALA A 116 15.64 14.31 6.40
CA ALA A 116 14.54 13.37 6.23
C ALA A 116 13.79 13.10 7.54
N ALA A 117 14.51 12.95 8.66
CA ALA A 117 13.91 12.78 9.98
C ALA A 117 13.12 14.03 10.42
N ALA A 118 13.67 15.23 10.21
CA ALA A 118 12.98 16.48 10.51
C ALA A 118 11.70 16.64 9.69
N HIS A 119 11.73 16.28 8.40
CA HIS A 119 10.55 16.28 7.54
C HIS A 119 9.48 15.30 8.03
N ALA A 120 9.86 14.07 8.37
CA ALA A 120 8.94 13.07 8.86
C ALA A 120 8.26 13.48 10.19
N VAL A 121 8.99 14.13 11.10
CA VAL A 121 8.43 14.66 12.35
C VAL A 121 7.44 15.79 12.07
N ALA A 122 7.80 16.74 11.20
CA ALA A 122 6.92 17.85 10.83
C ALA A 122 5.62 17.36 10.17
N GLU A 123 5.70 16.35 9.31
CA GLU A 123 4.54 15.74 8.66
C GLU A 123 3.63 15.00 9.68
N ALA A 124 4.22 14.26 10.62
CA ALA A 124 3.46 13.58 11.66
C ALA A 124 2.75 14.57 12.59
N GLU A 125 3.41 15.67 12.96
CA GLU A 125 2.81 16.74 13.77
C GLU A 125 1.64 17.42 13.04
N ALA A 126 1.77 17.66 11.73
CA ALA A 126 0.69 18.24 10.92
C ALA A 126 -0.54 17.30 10.88
N ILE A 127 -0.33 16.00 10.66
CA ILE A 127 -1.41 15.00 10.66
C ILE A 127 -2.08 14.92 12.04
N MET A 128 -1.31 14.96 13.13
CA MET A 128 -1.85 14.95 14.49
C MET A 128 -2.68 16.21 14.79
N ALA A 129 -2.21 17.38 14.38
CA ALA A 129 -2.93 18.63 14.58
C ALA A 129 -4.25 18.67 13.80
N GLU A 130 -4.26 18.17 12.57
CA GLU A 130 -5.49 18.05 11.77
C GLU A 130 -6.48 17.06 12.40
N ALA A 131 -6.00 15.91 12.87
CA ALA A 131 -6.82 14.92 13.55
C ALA A 131 -7.44 15.46 14.86
N GLU A 132 -6.68 16.23 15.64
CA GLU A 132 -7.19 16.87 16.86
C GLU A 132 -8.26 17.94 16.53
N ALA A 133 -8.04 18.74 15.49
CA ALA A 133 -9.00 19.75 15.06
C ALA A 133 -10.33 19.11 14.64
N ALA A 134 -10.27 18.05 13.84
CA ALA A 134 -11.45 17.29 13.44
C ALA A 134 -12.20 16.67 14.63
N ALA A 135 -11.46 16.16 15.63
CA ALA A 135 -12.06 15.61 16.85
C ALA A 135 -12.81 16.68 17.65
N LYS A 136 -12.24 17.88 17.81
CA LYS A 136 -12.89 19.01 18.49
C LYS A 136 -14.15 19.49 17.77
N GLU A 137 -14.12 19.53 16.43
CA GLU A 137 -15.29 19.91 15.64
C GLU A 137 -16.43 18.89 15.79
N ALA A 138 -16.09 17.58 15.77
CA ALA A 138 -17.07 16.52 16.00
C ALA A 138 -17.69 16.61 17.40
N GLU A 139 -16.89 16.85 18.44
CA GLU A 139 -17.37 17.05 19.82
C GLU A 139 -18.31 18.26 19.92
N ALA A 140 -17.95 19.37 19.28
CA ALA A 140 -18.80 20.58 19.26
C ALA A 140 -20.14 20.33 18.58
N ALA A 141 -20.14 19.61 17.44
CA ALA A 141 -21.35 19.24 16.73
C ALA A 141 -22.23 18.29 17.55
N GLU A 142 -21.64 17.34 18.29
CA GLU A 142 -22.38 16.47 19.20
C GLU A 142 -23.04 17.25 20.34
N ALA A 143 -22.30 18.16 20.97
CA ALA A 143 -22.83 19.01 22.04
C ALA A 143 -24.02 19.88 21.57
N GLU A 144 -23.93 20.44 20.35
CA GLU A 144 -25.02 21.21 19.76
C GLU A 144 -26.25 20.34 19.46
N ALA A 145 -26.05 19.14 18.90
CA ALA A 145 -27.14 18.20 18.64
C ALA A 145 -27.86 17.77 19.93
N GLN A 146 -27.10 17.48 21.00
CA GLN A 146 -27.65 17.14 22.30
C GLN A 146 -28.45 18.31 22.90
N ALA A 147 -27.96 19.54 22.78
CA ALA A 147 -28.67 20.73 23.22
C ALA A 147 -30.00 20.89 22.47
N ALA A 148 -29.98 20.78 21.13
CA ALA A 148 -31.18 20.86 20.31
C ALA A 148 -32.21 19.77 20.66
N GLN A 149 -31.75 18.55 20.93
CA GLN A 149 -32.62 17.46 21.38
C GLN A 149 -33.29 17.78 22.73
N ALA A 150 -32.53 18.26 23.72
CA ALA A 150 -33.07 18.62 25.02
C ALA A 150 -34.15 19.71 24.92
N PHE A 151 -33.95 20.72 24.06
CA PHE A 151 -34.96 21.75 23.78
C PHE A 151 -36.22 21.16 23.13
N ALA A 152 -36.06 20.28 22.14
CA ALA A 152 -37.18 19.62 21.49
C ALA A 152 -38.00 18.74 22.47
N GLU A 153 -37.33 17.98 23.33
CA GLU A 153 -37.97 17.16 24.37
C GLU A 153 -38.74 18.01 25.38
N ALA A 154 -38.16 19.13 25.85
CA ALA A 154 -38.82 20.06 26.76
C ALA A 154 -40.07 20.70 26.12
N ALA A 155 -39.99 21.09 24.85
CA ALA A 155 -41.13 21.63 24.10
C ALA A 155 -42.24 20.58 23.94
N PHE A 156 -41.87 19.34 23.62
CA PHE A 156 -42.82 18.22 23.47
C PHE A 156 -43.54 17.89 24.79
N LEU A 157 -42.80 17.81 25.91
CA LEU A 157 -43.37 17.60 27.23
C LEU A 157 -44.36 18.71 27.61
N THR A 158 -44.03 19.96 27.31
CA THR A 158 -44.92 21.11 27.56
C THR A 158 -46.21 21.02 26.74
N LEU A 159 -46.11 20.66 25.46
CA LEU A 159 -47.29 20.45 24.60
C LEU A 159 -48.17 19.31 25.12
N LYS A 160 -47.58 18.18 25.50
CA LYS A 160 -48.29 17.02 26.04
C LYS A 160 -49.04 17.36 27.33
N ASN A 161 -48.39 18.07 28.25
CA ASN A 161 -48.99 18.51 29.50
C ASN A 161 -50.15 19.50 29.26
N ARG A 162 -50.02 20.43 28.30
CA ARG A 162 -51.11 21.34 27.92
C ARG A 162 -52.32 20.60 27.34
N ASN A 163 -52.08 19.59 26.50
CA ASN A 163 -53.14 18.78 25.93
C ASN A 163 -53.85 17.92 26.99
N ALA A 164 -53.10 17.38 27.96
CA ALA A 164 -53.67 16.63 29.08
C ALA A 164 -54.53 17.52 29.99
N ALA A 165 -54.10 18.74 30.29
CA ALA A 165 -54.87 19.71 31.08
C ALA A 165 -56.18 20.13 30.38
N LYS A 166 -56.20 20.20 29.04
CA LYS A 166 -57.39 20.52 28.24
C LYS A 166 -58.41 19.36 28.16
N LEU A 167 -57.98 18.12 28.41
CA LEU A 167 -58.86 16.94 28.41
C LEU A 167 -59.51 16.68 29.79
N MET A 168 -59.02 17.33 30.85
CA MET A 168 -59.52 17.18 32.22
C MET A 168 -60.36 18.37 32.71
N ALA A 169 -60.55 19.39 31.86
CA ALA A 169 -61.43 20.54 32.09
C ALA A 169 -62.71 20.39 31.26
#